data_AF-A0AAJ2T3E9-F1
#
_entry.id   AF-A0AAJ2T3E9-F1
#
_cell.length_a   1.000
_cell.length_b   1.000
_cell.length_c   1.000
_cell.angle_alpha   90.00
_cell.angle_beta   90.00
_cell.angle_gamma   90.00
#
_symmetry.space_group_name_H-M   'P 1'
#
loop_
_entity.id
_entity.type
_entity.pdbx_description
1 polymer ?
#
loop_
_entity_poly.entity_id
_entity_poly.type
_entity_poly.pdbx_seq_one_letter_code
_entity_poly.pdbx_strand_id
1 'polypeptide(L)' 'MEIITKIITGLGVVGTITGLIWIWNGSVDYIQGRKNKDKQRQDDGSDSMINGAFLAVASAGIAAAVVASLSQLKF' A
#
# COMPACT_ATOMS: atom_id res chain seq x y z
N MET A 1 13.25 12.67 19.04
CA MET A 1 12.04 11.82 18.94
C MET A 1 11.05 12.35 17.91
N GLU A 2 10.63 13.62 17.97
CA GLU A 2 9.59 14.16 17.08
C GLU A 2 9.90 14.06 15.57
N ILE A 3 11.13 14.42 15.14
CA ILE A 3 11.54 14.33 13.72
C ILE A 3 11.49 12.89 13.21
N ILE A 4 11.96 11.94 14.01
CA ILE A 4 11.98 10.51 13.65
C ILE A 4 10.54 10.00 13.48
N THR A 5 9.65 10.32 14.41
CA THR A 5 8.22 9.99 14.31
C THR A 5 7.60 10.52 13.01
N LYS A 6 7.85 11.78 12.66
CA LYS A 6 7.33 12.38 11.42
C LYS A 6 7.84 11.67 10.16
N ILE A 7 9.11 11.28 10.14
CA ILE A 7 9.68 10.52 9.00
C ILE A 7 8.98 9.17 8.86
N ILE A 8 8.83 8.42 9.95
CA ILE A 8 8.18 7.10 9.90
C ILE A 8 6.72 7.20 9.48
N THR A 9 5.97 8.16 10.04
CA THR A 9 4.58 8.42 9.59
C THR A 9 4.54 8.79 8.12
N GLY A 10 5.46 9.63 7.65
CA GLY A 10 5.57 10.00 6.23
C GLY A 10 5.82 8.79 5.32
N LEU A 11 6.71 7.88 5.70
CA LEU A 11 6.96 6.64 4.97
C LEU A 11 5.73 5.73 4.92
N GLY A 12 4.99 5.62 6.04
CA GLY A 12 3.71 4.92 6.08
C GLY A 12 2.70 5.47 5.08
N VAL A 13 2.57 6.81 5.03
CA VAL A 13 1.68 7.49 4.08
C VAL A 13 2.10 7.24 2.63
N VAL A 14 3.40 7.31 2.31
CA VAL A 14 3.90 7.03 0.96
C VAL A 14 3.61 5.59 0.55
N GLY A 15 3.84 4.62 1.45
CA GLY A 15 3.48 3.22 1.21
C GLY A 15 1.98 3.05 0.98
N THR A 16 1.15 3.73 1.77
CA THR A 16 -0.31 3.71 1.58
C THR A 16 -0.73 4.26 0.22
N ILE A 17 -0.21 5.43 -0.18
CA ILE A 17 -0.49 6.03 -1.49
C ILE A 17 -0.05 5.11 -2.62
N THR A 18 1.13 4.50 -2.50
CA THR A 18 1.66 3.56 -3.51
C THR A 18 0.73 2.36 -3.68
N GLY A 19 0.27 1.76 -2.58
CA GLY A 19 -0.69 0.67 -2.62
C GLY A 19 -2.01 1.05 -3.28
N LEU A 20 -2.54 2.24 -3.00
CA LEU A 20 -3.77 2.75 -3.64
C LEU A 20 -3.59 2.95 -5.15
N ILE A 21 -2.43 3.42 -5.59
CA ILE A 21 -2.12 3.56 -7.03
C ILE A 21 -2.09 2.19 -7.72
N TRP A 22 -1.56 1.16 -7.05
CA TRP A 22 -1.56 -0.20 -7.59
C TRP A 22 -2.98 -0.76 -7.71
N ILE A 23 -3.84 -0.55 -6.71
CA ILE A 23 -5.26 -0.91 -6.79
C ILE A 23 -5.93 -0.24 -7.99
N TRP A 24 -5.67 1.05 -8.19
CA TRP A 24 -6.22 1.80 -9.32
C TRP A 24 -5.78 1.22 -10.66
N ASN A 25 -4.47 1.02 -10.86
CA ASN A 25 -3.92 0.48 -12.10
C ASN A 25 -4.40 -0.96 -12.35
N GLY A 26 -4.38 -1.82 -11.33
CA GLY A 26 -4.88 -3.19 -11.43
C GLY A 26 -6.36 -3.26 -11.79
N SER A 27 -7.18 -2.33 -11.26
CA SER A 27 -8.60 -2.23 -11.62
C SER A 27 -8.78 -1.90 -13.10
N VAL A 28 -7.97 -0.98 -13.64
CA VAL A 28 -7.98 -0.63 -15.07
C VAL A 28 -7.59 -1.83 -15.93
N ASP A 29 -6.54 -2.56 -15.56
CA ASP A 29 -6.08 -3.75 -16.29
C ASP A 29 -7.09 -4.89 -16.26
N TYR A 30 -7.72 -5.13 -15.12
CA TYR A 30 -8.78 -6.13 -14.98
C TYR A 30 -9.98 -5.83 -15.89
N ILE A 31 -10.45 -4.57 -15.90
CA ILE A 31 -11.58 -4.15 -16.74
C ILE A 31 -11.23 -4.28 -18.24
N GLN A 32 -10.03 -3.87 -18.63
CA GLN A 32 -9.56 -4.00 -20.02
C GLN A 32 -9.41 -5.47 -20.43
N GLY A 33 -8.82 -6.30 -19.58
CA GLY A 33 -8.66 -7.73 -19.82
C GLY A 33 -10.01 -8.42 -20.00
N ARG A 34 -10.98 -8.09 -19.15
CA ARG A 34 -12.38 -8.56 -19.30
C ARG A 34 -12.98 -8.16 -20.64
N LYS A 35 -12.84 -6.90 -21.03
CA LYS A 35 -13.38 -6.38 -22.30
C LYS A 35 -12.79 -7.11 -23.50
N ASN A 36 -11.50 -7.44 -23.44
CA ASN A 36 -10.76 -8.04 -24.54
C ASN A 36 -10.71 -9.57 -24.49
N LYS A 37 -11.36 -10.21 -23.50
CA LYS A 37 -11.26 -11.65 -23.20
C LYS A 37 -9.81 -12.14 -22.98
N ASP A 38 -8.95 -11.23 -22.55
CA ASP A 38 -7.57 -11.50 -22.16
C ASP A 38 -7.57 -11.92 -20.69
N LYS A 39 -7.38 -13.22 -20.42
CA LYS A 39 -7.37 -13.77 -19.06
C LYS A 39 -6.12 -13.41 -18.29
N GLN A 40 -4.96 -13.38 -18.95
CA GLN A 40 -3.71 -13.06 -18.28
C GLN A 40 -3.76 -11.64 -17.72
N ARG A 41 -4.24 -10.68 -18.53
CA ARG A 41 -4.38 -9.29 -18.07
C ARG A 41 -5.41 -9.13 -16.95
N GLN A 42 -6.43 -9.99 -16.88
CA GLN A 42 -7.35 -10.02 -15.75
C GLN A 42 -6.65 -10.49 -14.48
N ASP A 43 -5.93 -11.61 -14.57
CA ASP A 43 -5.24 -12.18 -13.42
C ASP A 43 -4.18 -11.19 -12.89
N ASP A 44 -3.36 -10.62 -13.78
CA ASP A 44 -2.36 -9.59 -13.44
C ASP A 44 -2.99 -8.36 -12.77
N GLY A 45 -4.12 -7.89 -13.29
CA GLY A 45 -4.87 -6.76 -12.72
C GLY A 45 -5.42 -7.09 -11.32
N SER A 46 -5.95 -8.29 -11.13
CA SER A 46 -6.48 -8.75 -9.85
C SER A 46 -5.38 -8.92 -8.79
N ASP A 47 -4.23 -9.46 -9.17
CA ASP A 47 -3.06 -9.61 -8.30
C ASP A 47 -2.49 -8.24 -7.92
N SER A 48 -2.44 -7.30 -8.86
CA SER A 48 -2.03 -5.92 -8.59
C SER A 48 -2.95 -5.26 -7.55
N MET A 49 -4.27 -5.48 -7.64
CA MET A 49 -5.22 -4.99 -6.66
C MET A 49 -5.02 -5.60 -5.27
N ILE A 50 -4.84 -6.92 -5.17
CA ILE A 50 -4.63 -7.62 -3.90
C ILE A 50 -3.34 -7.14 -3.24
N ASN A 51 -2.25 -7.09 -3.99
CA ASN A 51 -0.95 -6.64 -3.50
C ASN A 51 -0.98 -5.15 -3.12
N GLY A 52 -1.68 -4.33 -3.90
CA GLY A 52 -1.89 -2.92 -3.60
C GLY A 52 -2.69 -2.70 -2.31
N ALA A 53 -3.75 -3.48 -2.09
CA ALA A 53 -4.53 -3.43 -0.85
C ALA A 53 -3.70 -3.86 0.37
N PHE A 54 -2.94 -4.93 0.24
CA PHE A 54 -2.01 -5.36 1.28
C PHE A 54 -1.00 -4.25 1.61
N LEU A 55 -0.32 -3.70 0.60
CA LEU A 55 0.65 -2.63 0.79
C LEU A 55 0.00 -1.39 1.43
N ALA A 56 -1.21 -1.05 1.01
CA ALA A 56 -1.90 0.13 1.50
C ALA A 56 -2.17 0.07 3.01
N VAL A 57 -2.66 -1.09 3.47
CA VAL A 57 -3.01 -1.34 4.87
C VAL A 57 -1.76 -1.60 5.71
N ALA A 58 -0.86 -2.46 5.22
CA ALA A 58 0.34 -2.85 5.96
C ALA A 58 1.26 -1.65 6.21
N SER A 59 1.43 -0.75 5.23
CA SER A 59 2.29 0.42 5.39
C SER A 59 1.85 1.33 6.54
N ALA A 60 0.55 1.62 6.64
CA ALA A 60 -0.01 2.41 7.72
C ALA A 60 0.13 1.69 9.07
N GLY A 61 -0.18 0.39 9.11
CA GLY A 61 -0.09 -0.42 10.33
C GLY A 61 1.33 -0.53 10.88
N ILE A 62 2.31 -0.79 10.00
CA ILE A 62 3.73 -0.89 10.37
C ILE A 62 4.24 0.47 10.86
N ALA A 63 3.94 1.56 10.16
CA ALA A 63 4.35 2.89 10.59
C ALA A 63 3.78 3.25 11.97
N ALA A 64 2.51 2.95 12.23
CA ALA A 64 1.88 3.17 13.53
C ALA A 64 2.54 2.32 14.63
N ALA A 65 2.82 1.04 14.36
CA ALA A 65 3.49 0.16 15.30
C ALA A 65 4.89 0.66 15.66
N VAL A 66 5.68 1.11 14.67
CA VAL A 66 7.02 1.66 14.90
C VAL A 66 6.95 2.94 15.74
N VAL A 67 6.02 3.85 15.44
CA VAL A 67 5.85 5.08 16.22
C VAL A 67 5.46 4.77 17.66
N ALA A 68 4.57 3.80 17.88
CA ALA A 68 4.18 3.35 19.20
C ALA A 68 5.39 2.80 19.98
N SER A 69 6.21 1.94 19.36
CA SER A 69 7.42 1.42 19.98
C SER A 69 8.44 2.53 20.30
N LEU A 70 8.64 3.51 19.40
CA LEU A 70 9.53 4.64 19.63
C LEU A 70 9.11 5.46 20.85
N SER A 71 7.81 5.62 21.09
CA SER A 71 7.29 6.37 22.26
C SER A 71 7.59 5.70 23.62
N GLN A 72 7.93 4.41 23.61
CA GLN A 72 8.31 3.68 24.83
C GLN A 72 9.77 3.88 25.22
N LEU A 73 10.62 4.39 24.33
CA LEU A 73 12.01 4.72 24.64
C LEU A 73 12.06 5.96 25.52
N LYS A 74 12.41 5.78 26.80
CA LYS A 74 12.65 6.86 27.76
C LYS A 74 14.15 7.16 27.82
N PHE A 75 14.51 8.39 27.44
CA PHE A 75 15.80 9.01 27.77
C PHE A 75 15.50 10.22 28.65
#